data_AF-A0A447JM20-F1
#
_entry.id   AF-A0A447JM20-F1
#
_cell.length_a   1.000
_cell.length_b   1.000
_cell.length_c   1.000
_cell.angle_alpha   90.00
_cell.angle_beta   90.00
_cell.angle_gamma   90.00
#
_symmetry.space_group_name_H-M   'P 1'
#
loop_
_entity.id
_entity.type
_entity.pdbx_description
1 polymer ?
#
loop_
_entity_poly.entity_id
_entity_poly.type
_entity_poly.pdbx_seq_one_letter_code
_entity_poly.pdbx_strand_id
1 'polypeptide(L)'
;MIARWFWREWRSPSLIIVWLALSLAVACVLALGSISDRMEKGLSQQSREFMAGDRTLQSSREVPKAWLEEARKRGLNVGEQLTFATMTFAGDTPQLASVKAVDSVYPMYGELQTCPDGVKPQPGSVLLAPRLMALLNLKTGDTIDVGDVTLRIAGEVVQEPDSGFNPFQMAPRLMMNMADVAKNRCDTAGESRDVEV
;
A
#
# COMPACT_ATOMS: atom_id res chain seq x y z
N MET A 1 15.72 33.31 -54.42
CA MET A 1 15.46 32.42 -55.59
C MET A 1 15.90 30.96 -55.37
N ILE A 2 16.96 30.67 -54.60
CA ILE A 2 17.44 29.30 -54.34
C ILE A 2 16.43 28.42 -53.59
N ALA A 3 15.69 28.97 -52.60
CA ALA A 3 14.75 28.20 -51.78
C ALA A 3 13.62 27.51 -52.58
N ARG A 4 13.18 28.10 -53.69
CA ARG A 4 12.10 27.55 -54.54
C ARG A 4 12.58 26.37 -55.40
N TRP A 5 13.85 26.37 -55.78
CA TRP A 5 14.49 25.25 -56.49
C TRP A 5 14.74 24.08 -55.53
N PHE A 6 15.24 24.39 -54.34
CA PHE A 6 15.46 23.40 -53.28
C PHE A 6 14.14 22.67 -52.90
N TRP A 7 13.03 23.41 -52.78
CA TRP A 7 11.71 22.85 -52.48
C TRP A 7 11.14 21.96 -53.59
N ARG A 8 11.55 22.18 -54.84
CA ARG A 8 11.14 21.37 -55.99
C ARG A 8 11.98 20.09 -56.09
N GLU A 9 13.27 20.19 -55.81
CA GLU A 9 14.20 19.04 -55.78
C GLU A 9 13.92 18.11 -54.60
N TRP A 10 13.44 18.66 -53.47
CA TRP A 10 13.02 17.89 -52.28
C TRP A 10 11.86 16.94 -52.55
N ARG A 11 11.12 17.14 -53.65
CA ARG A 11 10.01 16.31 -54.10
C ARG A 11 10.42 15.23 -55.10
N SER A 12 11.73 15.07 -55.34
CA SER A 12 12.25 13.94 -56.12
C SER A 12 11.97 12.62 -55.38
N PRO A 13 11.51 11.57 -56.07
CA PRO A 13 11.10 10.31 -55.45
C PRO A 13 12.20 9.65 -54.59
N SER A 14 13.46 9.81 -55.00
CA SER A 14 14.62 9.25 -54.30
C SER A 14 14.88 9.90 -52.94
N LEU A 15 14.77 11.24 -52.83
CA LEU A 15 14.96 11.96 -51.57
C LEU A 15 13.82 11.69 -50.58
N ILE A 16 12.58 11.50 -51.06
CA ILE A 16 11.43 11.15 -50.22
C ILE A 16 11.63 9.78 -49.58
N ILE A 17 12.15 8.78 -50.31
CA ILE A 17 12.42 7.43 -49.77
C ILE A 17 13.48 7.48 -48.68
N VAL A 18 14.58 8.23 -48.90
CA VAL A 18 15.65 8.40 -47.89
C VAL A 18 15.12 9.13 -46.65
N TRP A 19 14.31 10.17 -46.85
CA TRP A 19 13.71 10.93 -45.76
C TRP A 19 12.72 10.09 -44.95
N LEU A 20 11.88 9.28 -45.62
CA LEU A 20 10.98 8.33 -44.96
C LEU A 20 11.77 7.29 -44.15
N ALA A 21 12.82 6.70 -44.71
CA ALA A 21 13.65 5.74 -44.01
C ALA A 21 14.33 6.35 -42.78
N LEU A 22 14.84 7.58 -42.89
CA LEU A 22 15.43 8.31 -41.78
C LEU A 22 14.40 8.64 -40.69
N SER A 23 13.22 9.12 -41.09
CA SER A 23 12.14 9.45 -40.16
C SER A 23 11.65 8.20 -39.43
N LEU A 24 11.55 7.06 -40.13
CA LEU A 24 11.18 5.77 -39.56
C LEU A 24 12.22 5.28 -38.55
N ALA A 25 13.51 5.41 -38.87
CA ALA A 25 14.60 5.04 -37.97
C ALA A 25 14.55 5.88 -36.68
N VAL A 26 14.41 7.20 -36.79
CA VAL A 26 14.31 8.11 -35.63
C VAL A 26 13.04 7.83 -34.81
N ALA A 27 11.90 7.63 -35.48
CA ALA A 27 10.65 7.28 -34.81
C ALA A 27 10.76 5.96 -34.04
N CYS A 28 11.47 4.97 -34.58
CA CYS A 28 11.70 3.69 -33.92
C CYS A 28 12.52 3.84 -32.64
N VAL A 29 13.60 4.63 -32.67
CA VAL A 29 14.44 4.91 -31.49
C VAL A 29 13.67 5.70 -30.42
N LEU A 30 12.90 6.71 -30.82
CA LEU A 30 12.06 7.49 -29.89
C LEU A 30 10.95 6.64 -29.28
N ALA A 31 10.31 5.78 -30.08
CA ALA A 31 9.27 4.87 -29.60
C ALA A 31 9.84 3.92 -28.55
N LEU A 32 11.01 3.32 -28.80
CA LEU A 32 11.67 2.43 -27.86
C LEU A 32 12.05 3.15 -26.55
N GLY A 33 12.64 4.35 -26.64
CA GLY A 33 12.95 5.16 -25.45
C GLY A 33 11.70 5.53 -24.65
N SER A 34 10.62 5.91 -25.34
CA SER A 34 9.35 6.27 -24.69
C SER A 34 8.66 5.07 -24.01
N ILE A 35 8.84 3.85 -24.54
CA ILE A 35 8.32 2.64 -23.93
C ILE A 35 9.09 2.32 -22.64
N SER A 36 10.41 2.46 -22.66
CA SER A 36 11.27 2.24 -21.50
C SER A 36 10.96 3.23 -20.38
N ASP A 37 10.86 4.52 -20.70
CA ASP A 37 10.48 5.55 -19.71
C ASP A 37 9.09 5.31 -19.11
N ARG A 38 8.13 4.85 -19.92
CA ARG A 38 6.78 4.55 -19.44
C ARG A 38 6.75 3.30 -18.59
N MET A 39 7.51 2.26 -18.94
CA MET A 39 7.64 1.07 -18.11
C MET A 39 8.33 1.40 -16.78
N GLU A 40 9.41 2.18 -16.79
CA GLU A 40 10.14 2.55 -15.59
C GLU A 40 9.31 3.46 -14.67
N LYS A 41 8.58 4.43 -15.23
CA LYS A 41 7.63 5.26 -14.48
C LYS A 41 6.44 4.46 -13.96
N GLY A 42 5.88 3.56 -14.76
CA GLY A 42 4.80 2.68 -14.34
C GLY A 42 5.21 1.78 -13.18
N LEU A 43 6.37 1.13 -13.29
CA LEU A 43 6.90 0.26 -12.24
C LEU A 43 7.27 1.05 -10.97
N SER A 44 7.91 2.22 -11.09
CA SER A 44 8.32 3.03 -9.93
C SER A 44 7.16 3.72 -9.22
N GLN A 45 6.10 4.12 -9.94
CA GLN A 45 4.91 4.71 -9.33
C GLN A 45 4.08 3.64 -8.63
N GLN A 46 3.90 2.48 -9.27
CA GLN A 46 3.19 1.35 -8.70
C GLN A 46 3.93 0.72 -7.50
N SER A 47 5.27 0.79 -7.48
CA SER A 47 6.08 0.33 -6.34
C SER A 47 5.97 1.25 -5.12
N ARG A 48 5.82 2.57 -5.30
CA ARG A 48 5.64 3.52 -4.19
C ARG A 48 4.25 3.45 -3.56
N GLU A 49 3.23 3.32 -4.40
CA GLU A 49 1.86 3.07 -3.93
C GLU A 49 1.78 1.74 -3.16
N PHE A 50 2.54 0.73 -3.59
CA PHE A 50 2.60 -0.57 -2.94
C PHE A 50 3.42 -0.61 -1.65
N MET A 51 4.49 0.18 -1.55
CA MET A 51 5.28 0.28 -0.32
C MET A 51 4.63 1.17 0.75
N ALA A 52 3.55 1.88 0.41
CA ALA A 52 2.84 2.85 1.26
C ALA A 52 3.75 3.86 2.00
N GLY A 53 5.00 4.01 1.57
CA GLY A 53 6.10 4.72 2.23
C GLY A 53 7.27 4.97 1.27
N ASP A 54 8.12 5.97 1.59
CA ASP A 54 9.36 6.20 0.84
C ASP A 54 10.41 5.15 1.22
N ARG A 55 10.43 4.72 2.49
CA ARG A 55 11.21 3.56 2.96
C ARG A 55 10.46 2.77 4.03
N THR A 56 10.48 1.44 3.88
CA THR A 56 9.98 0.50 4.90
C THR A 56 11.14 -0.18 5.61
N LEU A 57 11.18 -0.09 6.92
CA LEU A 57 12.07 -0.82 7.82
C LEU A 57 11.27 -1.95 8.49
N GLN A 58 11.46 -3.16 7.98
CA GLN A 58 10.86 -4.36 8.55
C GLN A 58 11.80 -5.00 9.58
N SER A 59 11.31 -5.21 10.79
CA SER A 59 12.06 -5.85 11.87
C SER A 59 11.18 -6.83 12.65
N SER A 60 11.68 -8.05 12.84
CA SER A 60 11.04 -9.04 13.73
C SER A 60 11.25 -8.77 15.23
N ARG A 61 11.88 -7.64 15.57
CA ARG A 61 12.12 -7.17 16.94
C ARG A 61 11.66 -5.74 17.09
N GLU A 62 11.26 -5.37 18.31
CA GLU A 62 10.86 -4.00 18.64
C GLU A 62 11.95 -3.01 18.21
N VAL A 63 11.58 -2.08 17.33
CA VAL A 63 12.49 -1.05 16.83
C VAL A 63 12.82 -0.11 17.98
N PRO A 64 14.10 0.15 18.29
CA PRO A 64 14.45 1.03 19.39
C PRO A 64 13.84 2.42 19.21
N LYS A 65 13.10 2.91 20.21
CA LYS A 65 12.44 4.24 20.17
C LYS A 65 13.41 5.38 19.86
N ALA A 66 14.68 5.23 20.22
CA ALA A 66 15.73 6.19 19.88
C ALA A 66 15.91 6.40 18.36
N TRP A 67 15.70 5.37 17.54
CA TRP A 67 15.76 5.49 16.09
C TRP A 67 14.54 6.23 15.52
N LEU A 68 13.35 5.94 16.06
CA LEU A 68 12.12 6.63 15.69
C LEU A 68 12.20 8.13 16.04
N GLU A 69 12.71 8.46 17.23
CA GLU A 69 12.91 9.86 17.63
C GLU A 69 13.96 10.58 16.77
N GLU A 70 15.05 9.91 16.41
CA GLU A 70 16.09 10.47 15.54
C GLU A 70 15.53 10.71 14.12
N ALA A 71 14.70 9.81 13.59
CA ALA A 71 14.02 10.00 12.31
C ALA A 71 13.07 11.22 12.35
N ARG A 72 12.27 11.36 13.41
CA ARG A 72 11.41 12.54 13.63
C ARG A 72 12.22 13.83 13.75
N LYS A 73 13.38 13.81 14.45
CA LYS A 73 14.30 14.97 14.55
C LYS A 73 14.86 15.40 13.20
N ARG A 74 15.01 14.48 12.25
CA ARG A 74 15.44 14.77 10.87
C ARG A 74 14.31 15.29 9.97
N GLY A 75 13.10 15.44 10.50
CA GLY A 75 11.94 15.95 9.77
C GLY A 75 11.24 14.90 8.90
N LEU A 76 11.51 13.61 9.13
CA LEU A 76 10.80 12.53 8.45
C LEU A 76 9.45 12.29 9.12
N ASN A 77 8.40 12.10 8.32
CA ASN A 77 7.13 11.61 8.82
C ASN A 77 7.29 10.11 9.07
N VAL A 78 7.04 9.64 10.29
CA VAL A 78 7.25 8.24 10.67
C VAL A 78 5.90 7.60 10.97
N GLY A 79 5.59 6.52 10.25
CA GLY A 79 4.40 5.71 10.43
C GLY A 79 4.79 4.39 11.07
N GLU A 80 4.14 4.03 12.17
CA GLU A 80 4.38 2.76 12.84
C GLU A 80 3.25 1.78 12.49
N GLN A 81 3.64 0.59 12.05
CA GLN A 81 2.73 -0.52 11.83
C GLN A 81 3.21 -1.78 12.54
N LEU A 82 2.25 -2.62 12.87
CA LEU A 82 2.50 -3.84 13.62
C LEU A 82 1.56 -4.94 13.15
N THR A 83 2.12 -6.06 12.70
CA THR A 83 1.31 -7.18 12.20
C THR A 83 1.58 -8.45 13.00
N PHE A 84 0.51 -9.02 13.55
CA PHE A 84 0.55 -10.27 14.32
C PHE A 84 -0.70 -11.11 14.09
N ALA A 85 -0.63 -12.41 14.37
CA ALA A 85 -1.78 -13.29 14.33
C ALA A 85 -2.29 -13.54 15.76
N THR A 86 -3.60 -13.38 15.96
CA THR A 86 -4.23 -13.71 17.25
C THR A 86 -5.62 -14.30 17.06
N MET A 87 -6.10 -15.01 18.09
CA MET A 87 -7.45 -15.53 18.10
C MET A 87 -8.43 -14.39 18.41
N THR A 88 -9.41 -14.24 17.53
CA THR A 88 -10.53 -13.30 17.69
C THR A 88 -11.80 -14.08 17.98
N PHE A 89 -12.67 -13.54 18.81
CA PHE A 89 -13.93 -14.16 19.19
C PHE A 89 -15.09 -13.23 18.85
N ALA A 90 -16.11 -13.80 18.22
CA ALA A 90 -17.40 -13.16 18.00
C ALA A 90 -18.46 -13.94 18.78
N GLY A 91 -18.69 -13.55 20.04
CA GLY A 91 -19.46 -14.37 20.96
C GLY A 91 -18.79 -15.74 21.16
N ASP A 92 -19.45 -16.82 20.74
CA ASP A 92 -18.96 -18.20 20.88
C ASP A 92 -18.14 -18.72 19.68
N THR A 93 -17.88 -17.90 18.65
CA THR A 93 -17.15 -18.34 17.45
C THR A 93 -15.69 -17.89 17.47
N PRO A 94 -14.71 -18.78 17.72
CA PRO A 94 -13.30 -18.46 17.58
C PRO A 94 -12.86 -18.43 16.10
N GLN A 95 -12.12 -17.40 15.71
CA GLN A 95 -11.42 -17.30 14.43
C GLN A 95 -10.02 -16.73 14.58
N LEU A 96 -9.05 -17.36 13.94
CA LEU A 96 -7.70 -16.83 13.86
C LEU A 96 -7.68 -15.68 12.84
N ALA A 97 -7.39 -14.47 13.30
CA ALA A 97 -7.28 -13.30 12.44
C ALA A 97 -5.85 -12.76 12.45
N SER A 98 -5.40 -12.25 11.31
CA SER A 98 -4.19 -11.46 11.22
C SER A 98 -4.54 -10.03 11.59
N VAL A 99 -4.09 -9.60 12.76
CA VAL A 99 -4.29 -8.25 13.25
C VAL A 99 -3.16 -7.35 12.78
N LYS A 100 -3.55 -6.25 12.17
CA LYS A 100 -2.66 -5.17 11.73
C LYS A 100 -3.00 -3.93 12.53
N ALA A 101 -2.10 -3.49 13.37
CA ALA A 101 -2.24 -2.25 14.08
C ALA A 101 -1.48 -1.13 13.38
N VAL A 102 -2.16 -0.01 13.21
CA VAL A 102 -1.64 1.16 12.49
C VAL A 102 -1.76 2.41 13.36
N ASP A 103 -0.81 3.32 13.21
CA ASP A 103 -0.93 4.66 13.76
C ASP A 103 -1.82 5.56 12.88
N SER A 104 -2.23 6.70 13.42
CA SER A 104 -3.02 7.76 12.79
C SER A 104 -2.44 8.31 11.48
N VAL A 105 -1.13 8.16 11.27
CA VAL A 105 -0.40 8.62 10.09
C VAL A 105 -0.63 7.72 8.87
N TYR A 106 -1.08 6.48 9.08
CA TYR A 106 -1.40 5.55 8.00
C TYR A 106 -2.73 5.92 7.28
N PRO A 107 -2.84 5.69 5.95
CA PRO A 107 -1.75 5.41 5.00
C PRO A 107 -0.99 6.70 4.63
N MET A 108 0.34 6.64 4.47
CA MET A 108 1.14 7.78 3.97
C MET A 108 1.08 7.90 2.45
N TYR A 109 1.14 6.76 1.76
CA TYR A 109 0.99 6.67 0.31
C TYR A 109 -0.05 5.61 -0.07
N GLY A 110 -0.78 5.87 -1.16
CA GLY A 110 -1.89 5.04 -1.62
C GLY A 110 -3.24 5.36 -0.95
N GLU A 111 -4.31 4.76 -1.47
CA GLU A 111 -5.68 4.95 -0.96
C GLU A 111 -6.15 3.70 -0.20
N LEU A 112 -6.46 3.88 1.08
CA LEU A 112 -7.17 2.88 1.88
C LEU A 112 -8.67 2.98 1.55
N GLN A 113 -9.22 1.95 0.90
CA GLN A 113 -10.64 1.86 0.64
C GLN A 113 -11.34 1.16 1.80
N THR A 114 -12.21 1.89 2.49
CA THR A 114 -13.02 1.39 3.59
C THR A 114 -14.50 1.57 3.26
N CYS A 115 -15.37 0.80 3.90
CA CYS A 115 -16.80 1.05 3.86
C CYS A 115 -17.33 1.14 5.30
N PRO A 116 -17.82 2.31 5.76
CA PRO A 116 -17.96 3.59 5.04
C PRO A 116 -16.62 4.20 4.56
N ASP A 117 -16.64 4.99 3.49
CA ASP A 117 -15.42 5.61 2.90
C ASP A 117 -14.70 6.53 3.89
N GLY A 118 -13.38 6.43 3.95
CA GLY A 118 -12.51 7.31 4.74
C GLY A 118 -12.52 7.06 6.25
N VAL A 119 -13.07 5.94 6.71
CA VAL A 119 -13.08 5.59 8.13
C VAL A 119 -11.70 5.07 8.52
N LYS A 120 -11.04 5.78 9.45
CA LYS A 120 -9.78 5.34 10.05
C LYS A 120 -10.04 4.62 11.39
N PRO A 121 -9.25 3.61 11.75
CA PRO A 121 -9.37 2.93 13.04
C PRO A 121 -9.00 3.90 14.17
N GLN A 122 -10.00 4.28 14.96
CA GLN A 122 -9.83 5.05 16.21
C GLN A 122 -9.59 4.11 17.39
N PRO A 123 -8.98 4.60 18.50
CA PRO A 123 -8.85 3.81 19.72
C PRO A 123 -10.20 3.28 20.20
N GLY A 124 -10.29 1.97 20.47
CA GLY A 124 -11.52 1.25 20.82
C GLY A 124 -12.35 0.78 19.62
N SER A 125 -11.87 1.02 18.40
CA SER A 125 -12.55 0.61 17.17
C SER A 125 -11.66 -0.18 16.22
N VAL A 126 -12.29 -1.07 15.45
CA VAL A 126 -11.62 -1.96 14.50
C VAL A 126 -12.30 -1.93 13.15
N LEU A 127 -11.51 -2.14 12.11
CA LEU A 127 -11.98 -2.36 10.76
C LEU A 127 -11.70 -3.81 10.38
N LEU A 128 -12.71 -4.52 9.88
CA LEU A 128 -12.57 -5.93 9.53
C LEU A 128 -12.53 -6.11 8.02
N ALA A 129 -11.78 -7.09 7.54
CA ALA A 129 -11.93 -7.48 6.14
C ALA A 129 -13.34 -8.08 5.90
N PRO A 130 -13.97 -7.87 4.73
CA PRO A 130 -15.29 -8.42 4.40
C PRO A 130 -15.36 -9.94 4.59
N ARG A 131 -14.24 -10.65 4.33
CA ARG A 131 -14.12 -12.08 4.55
C ARG A 131 -14.25 -12.46 6.04
N LEU A 132 -13.66 -11.69 6.95
CA LEU A 132 -13.76 -11.94 8.39
C LEU A 132 -15.19 -11.65 8.90
N MET A 133 -15.80 -10.57 8.42
CA MET A 133 -17.19 -10.24 8.74
C MET A 133 -18.16 -11.33 8.27
N ALA A 134 -17.96 -11.88 7.07
CA ALA A 134 -18.76 -12.97 6.54
C ALA A 134 -18.58 -14.28 7.34
N LEU A 135 -17.35 -14.59 7.78
CA LEU A 135 -17.07 -15.79 8.58
C LEU A 135 -17.66 -15.72 9.99
N LEU A 136 -17.64 -14.54 10.60
CA LEU A 136 -18.16 -14.31 11.95
C LEU A 136 -19.62 -13.83 11.95
N ASN A 137 -20.22 -13.64 10.77
CA ASN A 137 -21.57 -13.10 10.57
C ASN A 137 -21.82 -11.78 11.33
N LEU A 138 -20.81 -10.90 11.35
CA LEU A 138 -20.80 -9.62 12.06
C LEU A 138 -21.14 -8.46 11.13
N LYS A 139 -21.69 -7.38 11.71
CA LYS A 139 -22.02 -6.14 11.00
C LYS A 139 -21.27 -4.94 11.59
N THR A 140 -21.18 -3.87 10.80
CA THR A 140 -20.67 -2.58 11.28
C THR A 140 -21.48 -2.09 12.47
N GLY A 141 -20.80 -1.80 13.58
CA GLY A 141 -21.40 -1.40 14.84
C GLY A 141 -21.37 -2.47 15.94
N ASP A 142 -21.18 -3.75 15.58
CA ASP A 142 -21.06 -4.86 16.54
C ASP A 142 -19.71 -4.82 17.27
N THR A 143 -19.53 -5.68 18.27
CA THR A 143 -18.29 -5.84 19.03
C THR A 143 -17.62 -7.17 18.72
N ILE A 144 -16.30 -7.16 18.67
CA ILE A 144 -15.45 -8.35 18.51
C ILE A 144 -14.38 -8.34 19.60
N ASP A 145 -14.11 -9.51 20.16
CA ASP A 145 -13.03 -9.69 21.12
C ASP A 145 -11.76 -10.06 20.37
N VAL A 146 -10.70 -9.30 20.60
CA VAL A 146 -9.37 -9.50 20.00
C VAL A 146 -8.38 -9.74 21.13
N GLY A 147 -8.00 -11.01 21.34
CA GLY A 147 -7.25 -11.39 22.53
C GLY A 147 -8.05 -11.07 23.81
N ASP A 148 -7.51 -10.18 24.65
CA ASP A 148 -8.13 -9.78 25.93
C ASP A 148 -8.97 -8.48 25.82
N VAL A 149 -9.11 -7.89 24.63
CA VAL A 149 -9.74 -6.57 24.45
C VAL A 149 -10.99 -6.68 23.58
N THR A 150 -12.11 -6.17 24.08
CA THR A 150 -13.34 -5.99 23.31
C THR A 150 -13.28 -4.69 22.52
N LEU A 151 -13.45 -4.76 21.20
CA LEU A 151 -13.37 -3.62 20.29
C LEU A 151 -14.65 -3.51 19.44
N ARG A 152 -15.02 -2.29 19.05
CA ARG A 152 -16.21 -2.05 18.23
C ARG A 152 -15.88 -1.97 16.74
N ILE A 153 -16.67 -2.61 15.90
CA ILE A 153 -16.52 -2.58 14.45
C ILE A 153 -16.95 -1.22 13.91
N ALA A 154 -16.00 -0.43 13.42
CA ALA A 154 -16.25 0.86 12.79
C ALA A 154 -16.60 0.75 11.30
N GLY A 155 -16.20 -0.34 10.64
CA GLY A 155 -16.42 -0.55 9.21
C GLY A 155 -15.65 -1.73 8.66
N GLU A 156 -15.68 -1.85 7.34
CA GLU A 156 -14.96 -2.88 6.59
C GLU A 156 -13.77 -2.29 5.81
N VAL A 157 -12.69 -3.05 5.69
CA VAL A 157 -11.54 -2.72 4.84
C VAL A 157 -11.68 -3.46 3.52
N VAL A 158 -11.99 -2.72 2.45
CA VAL A 158 -12.18 -3.28 1.11
C VAL A 158 -10.84 -3.51 0.42
N GLN A 159 -9.94 -2.52 0.48
CA GLN A 159 -8.63 -2.59 -0.14
C GLN A 159 -7.60 -1.77 0.66
N GLU A 160 -6.44 -2.36 0.92
CA GLU A 160 -5.29 -1.68 1.51
C GLU A 160 -4.23 -1.44 0.43
N PRO A 161 -3.56 -0.26 0.42
CA PRO A 161 -2.56 0.07 -0.58
C PRO A 161 -1.30 -0.80 -0.47
N ASP A 162 -0.95 -1.23 0.75
CA ASP A 162 0.20 -2.10 1.03
C ASP A 162 -0.10 -3.60 0.96
N SER A 163 -1.36 -3.95 0.67
CA SER A 163 -1.72 -5.34 0.53
C SER A 163 -1.30 -5.84 -0.84
N GLY A 164 -0.08 -6.38 -0.88
CA GLY A 164 0.30 -7.45 -1.80
C GLY A 164 -0.87 -8.32 -2.21
N PHE A 165 -0.97 -8.58 -3.51
CA PHE A 165 -1.69 -9.74 -3.99
C PHE A 165 -1.02 -10.98 -3.38
N ASN A 166 -1.47 -11.39 -2.20
CA ASN A 166 -0.92 -12.50 -1.45
C ASN A 166 -1.97 -13.63 -1.40
N PRO A 167 -1.97 -14.53 -2.38
CA PRO A 167 -2.92 -15.64 -2.45
C PRO A 167 -2.73 -16.66 -1.31
N PHE A 168 -1.69 -16.53 -0.49
CA PHE A 168 -1.41 -17.40 0.65
C PHE A 168 -1.84 -16.82 2.00
N GLN A 169 -2.49 -15.65 2.05
CA GLN A 169 -3.08 -15.14 3.29
C GLN A 169 -4.27 -16.02 3.71
N MET A 170 -3.98 -17.02 4.56
CA MET A 170 -4.98 -17.96 5.08
C MET A 170 -5.83 -17.37 6.20
N ALA A 171 -5.29 -16.43 6.98
CA ALA A 171 -6.02 -15.76 8.06
C ALA A 171 -6.72 -14.48 7.53
N PRO A 172 -8.02 -14.28 7.84
CA PRO A 172 -8.68 -13.01 7.53
C PRO A 172 -8.02 -11.84 8.27
N ARG A 173 -7.98 -10.66 7.65
CA ARG A 173 -7.35 -9.47 8.21
C ARG A 173 -8.31 -8.69 9.12
N LEU A 174 -7.74 -8.13 10.19
CA LEU A 174 -8.37 -7.18 11.09
C LEU A 174 -7.42 -6.00 11.27
N MET A 175 -7.91 -4.77 11.13
CA MET A 175 -7.14 -3.56 11.35
C MET A 175 -7.59 -2.86 12.62
N MET A 176 -6.63 -2.46 13.46
CA MET A 176 -6.90 -1.73 14.71
C MET A 176 -5.93 -0.57 14.92
N ASN A 177 -6.20 0.26 15.91
CA ASN A 177 -5.30 1.35 16.27
C ASN A 177 -4.13 0.84 17.12
N MET A 178 -2.92 1.37 16.89
CA MET A 178 -1.72 1.03 17.67
C MET A 178 -1.90 1.22 19.18
N ALA A 179 -2.74 2.18 19.60
CA ALA A 179 -3.04 2.42 21.02
C ALA A 179 -3.77 1.25 21.71
N ASP A 180 -4.47 0.39 20.96
CA ASP A 180 -5.18 -0.76 21.53
C ASP A 180 -4.30 -2.00 21.63
N VAL A 181 -3.20 -2.08 20.88
CA VAL A 181 -2.23 -3.18 21.01
C VAL A 181 -1.57 -3.14 22.37
N ALA A 182 -1.19 -1.96 22.87
CA ALA A 182 -0.56 -1.82 24.18
C ALA A 182 -1.44 -2.33 25.35
N LYS A 183 -2.76 -2.43 25.13
CA LYS A 183 -3.71 -3.03 26.08
C LYS A 183 -3.82 -4.54 25.92
N ASN A 184 -3.56 -5.05 24.71
CA ASN A 184 -3.55 -6.47 24.41
C ASN A 184 -2.22 -7.09 24.86
N ARG A 185 -2.25 -8.14 25.68
CA ARG A 185 -1.04 -8.79 26.21
C ARG A 185 -0.28 -9.64 25.17
N CYS A 186 -0.64 -9.53 23.90
CA CYS A 186 -0.15 -10.37 22.79
C CYS A 186 1.28 -10.08 22.31
N ASP A 187 2.01 -9.12 22.89
CA ASP A 187 3.35 -8.64 22.48
C ASP A 187 4.50 -9.70 22.64
N THR A 188 4.21 -11.01 22.76
CA THR A 188 5.20 -12.01 23.26
C THR A 188 5.61 -13.12 22.26
N ALA A 189 5.01 -13.28 21.07
CA ALA A 189 5.41 -14.39 20.19
C ALA A 189 5.28 -14.13 18.67
N GLY A 190 6.42 -13.89 18.01
CA GLY A 190 6.57 -14.07 16.55
C GLY A 190 6.08 -12.92 15.67
N GLU A 191 6.22 -11.67 16.11
CA GLU A 191 5.62 -10.50 15.50
C GLU A 191 6.56 -9.75 14.53
N SER A 192 6.03 -9.34 13.36
CA SER A 192 6.75 -8.46 12.43
C SER A 192 6.28 -7.03 12.70
N ARG A 193 7.20 -6.17 13.18
CA ARG A 193 6.94 -4.73 13.29
C ARG A 193 7.50 -4.08 12.04
N ASP A 194 6.64 -3.42 11.27
CA ASP A 194 7.00 -2.75 10.05
C ASP A 194 6.92 -1.24 10.32
N VAL A 195 8.06 -0.55 10.21
CA VAL A 195 8.14 0.90 10.41
C VAL A 195 8.31 1.55 9.05
N GLU A 196 7.43 2.48 8.70
CA GLU A 196 7.52 3.26 7.48
C GLU A 196 8.01 4.67 7.79
N VAL A 197 8.85 5.19 6.90
CA VAL A 197 9.48 6.51 7.01
C VAL A 197 9.48 7.24 5.67
#